data_AF-A0AB37D0R3-F1
#
_entry.id   AF-A0AB37D0R3-F1
#
_cell.length_a   1.000
_cell.length_b   1.000
_cell.length_c   1.000
_cell.angle_alpha   90.00
_cell.angle_beta   90.00
_cell.angle_gamma   90.00
#
_symmetry.space_group_name_H-M   'P 1'
#
loop_
_entity.id
_entity.type
_entity.pdbx_description
1 polymer ?
#
loop_
_entity_poly.entity_id
_entity_poly.type
_entity_poly.pdbx_seq_one_letter_code
_entity_poly.pdbx_strand_id
1 'polypeptide(L)'
;MSAEEIKAAENSAKLMGMKFSSEEILTMGMSAGTDGSKFLIDQPNGFDYAMFGPGNDTMHKDNESLSKAMYFDFIEIFKQLFTEYLS
;
A
#
# COMPACT_ATOMS: atom_id res chain seq x y z
N MET A 1 -8.69 4.58 -9.98
CA MET A 1 -7.48 4.65 -10.81
C MET A 1 -7.86 5.13 -12.21
N SER A 2 -7.05 5.98 -12.81
CA SER A 2 -7.17 6.34 -14.23
C SER A 2 -6.78 5.16 -15.13
N ALA A 3 -7.17 5.21 -16.40
CA ALA A 3 -6.75 4.18 -17.37
C ALA A 3 -5.22 4.09 -17.53
N GLU A 4 -4.51 5.19 -17.30
CA GLU A 4 -3.05 5.25 -17.36
C GLU A 4 -2.41 4.57 -16.14
N GLU A 5 -2.97 4.77 -14.94
CA GLU A 5 -2.52 4.11 -13.71
C GLU A 5 -2.74 2.59 -13.77
N ILE A 6 -3.88 2.15 -14.31
CA ILE A 6 -4.18 0.72 -14.50
C ILE A 6 -3.16 0.11 -15.47
N LYS A 7 -2.91 0.76 -16.60
CA LYS A 7 -1.94 0.28 -17.59
C LYS A 7 -0.51 0.23 -17.02
N ALA A 8 -0.14 1.19 -16.18
CA ALA A 8 1.16 1.18 -15.50
C ALA A 8 1.26 -0.02 -14.52
N ALA A 9 0.21 -0.25 -13.72
CA ALA A 9 0.15 -1.37 -12.78
C ALA A 9 0.16 -2.73 -13.50
N GLU A 10 -0.56 -2.88 -14.61
CA GLU A 10 -0.54 -4.08 -15.47
C GLU A 10 0.86 -4.38 -16.01
N ASN A 11 1.59 -3.34 -16.45
CA ASN A 11 2.96 -3.50 -16.94
C ASN A 11 3.92 -3.93 -15.83
N SER A 12 3.80 -3.34 -14.64
CA SER A 12 4.60 -3.72 -13.47
C SER A 12 4.34 -5.16 -13.04
N ALA A 13 3.07 -5.57 -12.96
CA ALA A 13 2.69 -6.95 -12.65
C ALA A 13 3.30 -7.93 -13.66
N LYS A 14 3.21 -7.62 -14.96
CA LYS A 14 3.81 -8.43 -16.03
C LYS A 14 5.32 -8.57 -15.89
N LEU A 15 6.04 -7.49 -15.57
CA LEU A 15 7.49 -7.50 -15.37
C LEU A 15 7.91 -8.38 -14.18
N MET A 16 7.05 -8.47 -13.17
CA MET A 16 7.29 -9.27 -11.96
C MET A 16 6.78 -10.72 -12.09
N GLY A 17 6.24 -11.11 -13.25
CA GLY A 17 5.65 -12.44 -13.45
C GLY A 17 4.35 -12.65 -12.67
N MET A 18 3.67 -11.57 -12.28
CA MET A 18 2.45 -11.59 -11.50
C MET A 18 1.23 -11.21 -12.36
N LYS A 19 0.06 -11.70 -11.97
CA LYS A 19 -1.21 -11.31 -12.58
C LYS A 19 -1.69 -10.01 -11.94
N PHE A 20 -2.02 -9.01 -12.75
CA PHE A 20 -2.69 -7.81 -12.25
C PHE A 20 -4.10 -8.15 -11.76
N SER A 21 -4.48 -7.60 -10.61
CA SER A 21 -5.82 -7.67 -10.05
C SER A 21 -6.18 -6.32 -9.46
N SER A 22 -7.38 -5.82 -9.74
CA SER A 22 -7.92 -4.59 -9.13
C SER A 22 -8.61 -4.87 -7.78
N GLU A 23 -8.77 -6.13 -7.43
CA GLU A 23 -9.55 -6.58 -6.26
C GLU A 23 -8.69 -7.31 -5.23
N GLU A 24 -7.47 -7.72 -5.60
CA GLU A 24 -6.55 -8.45 -4.72
C GLU A 24 -5.38 -7.56 -4.31
N ILE A 25 -5.02 -7.60 -3.02
CA ILE A 25 -3.80 -6.98 -2.52
C ILE A 25 -2.62 -7.88 -2.90
N LEU A 26 -1.78 -7.39 -3.81
CA LEU A 26 -0.59 -8.08 -4.25
C LEU A 26 0.46 -8.10 -3.13
N THR A 27 0.78 -9.28 -2.61
CA THR A 27 1.85 -9.44 -1.61
C THR A 27 3.19 -9.63 -2.33
N MET A 28 4.06 -8.63 -2.23
CA MET A 28 5.41 -8.69 -2.79
C MET A 28 6.45 -8.56 -1.68
N GLY A 29 7.39 -9.49 -1.63
CA GLY A 29 8.58 -9.35 -0.81
C GLY A 29 9.52 -8.32 -1.41
N MET A 30 9.71 -7.17 -0.76
CA MET A 30 10.67 -6.15 -1.13
C MET A 30 11.79 -6.11 -0.08
N SER A 31 13.05 -6.02 -0.48
CA SER A 31 14.18 -5.93 0.49
C SER A 31 14.31 -4.54 1.15
N ALA A 32 13.27 -3.72 1.07
CA ALA A 32 13.24 -2.40 1.68
C ALA A 32 12.72 -2.52 3.12
N GLY A 33 13.46 -1.96 4.07
CA GLY A 33 13.01 -1.84 5.45
C GLY A 33 12.07 -0.65 5.60
N THR A 34 10.97 -0.85 6.34
CA THR A 34 10.17 0.26 6.87
C THR A 34 10.50 0.45 8.35
N ASP A 35 10.56 1.68 8.84
CA ASP A 35 10.70 1.97 10.27
C ASP A 35 9.58 1.32 11.10
N GLY A 36 8.42 1.10 10.47
CA GLY A 36 7.29 0.38 11.07
C GLY A 36 7.63 -1.06 11.46
N SER A 37 8.63 -1.69 10.84
CA SER A 37 9.05 -3.07 11.16
C SER A 37 9.46 -3.23 12.63
N LYS A 38 9.84 -2.15 13.31
CA LYS A 38 10.13 -2.16 14.74
C LYS A 38 8.94 -2.57 15.61
N PHE A 39 7.70 -2.35 15.14
CA PHE A 39 6.50 -2.75 15.88
C PHE A 39 6.28 -4.27 15.88
N LEU A 40 6.98 -5.02 15.02
CA LEU A 40 6.96 -6.48 14.99
C LEU A 40 7.97 -7.12 15.96
N ILE A 41 8.89 -6.34 16.52
CA ILE A 41 9.88 -6.85 17.49
C ILE A 41 9.13 -7.34 18.73
N ASP A 42 9.51 -8.53 19.20
CA ASP A 42 8.95 -9.19 20.39
C ASP A 42 7.44 -9.48 20.35
N GLN A 43 6.78 -9.33 19.19
CA GLN A 43 5.40 -9.72 19.01
C GLN A 43 5.26 -11.25 18.89
N PRO A 44 4.14 -11.84 19.36
CA PRO A 44 3.90 -13.26 19.19
C PRO A 44 3.73 -13.64 17.71
N ASN A 45 4.03 -14.90 17.40
CA ASN A 45 3.71 -15.45 16.09
C ASN A 45 2.20 -15.35 15.83
N GLY A 46 1.83 -14.78 14.67
CA GLY A 46 0.43 -14.53 14.32
C GLY A 46 -0.12 -13.19 14.82
N PHE A 47 0.72 -12.27 15.29
CA PHE A 47 0.31 -10.89 15.55
C PHE A 47 -0.11 -10.19 14.24
N ASP A 48 -1.32 -9.65 14.22
CA ASP A 48 -1.84 -8.91 13.09
C ASP A 48 -1.05 -7.60 12.91
N TYR A 49 -0.49 -7.41 11.72
CA TYR A 49 0.29 -6.22 11.39
C TYR A 49 0.12 -5.85 9.92
N ALA A 50 -0.23 -4.59 9.68
CA ALA A 50 -0.26 -4.00 8.34
C ALA A 50 0.37 -2.60 8.40
N MET A 51 1.26 -2.31 7.46
CA MET A 51 1.84 -0.98 7.25
C MET A 51 1.56 -0.57 5.81
N PHE A 52 0.64 0.36 5.64
CA PHE A 52 0.23 0.86 4.33
C PHE A 52 -0.23 2.31 4.47
N GLY A 53 -0.19 3.04 3.35
CA GLY A 53 -0.51 4.46 3.32
C GLY A 53 -0.63 4.95 1.88
N PRO A 54 -1.09 6.19 1.69
CA PRO A 54 -1.14 6.78 0.37
C PRO A 54 0.28 6.99 -0.16
N GLY A 55 0.49 6.82 -1.47
CA GLY A 55 1.81 6.97 -2.08
C GLY A 55 1.78 6.89 -3.59
N ASN A 56 2.90 7.27 -4.20
CA ASN A 56 3.18 7.16 -5.64
C ASN A 56 4.70 7.10 -5.87
N ASP A 57 5.12 7.13 -7.14
CA ASP A 57 6.53 6.99 -7.53
C ASP A 57 7.39 8.27 -7.35
N THR A 58 6.90 9.26 -6.58
CA THR A 58 7.64 10.50 -6.30
C THR A 58 8.34 10.52 -4.95
N MET A 59 8.23 9.46 -4.15
CA MET A 59 8.92 9.34 -2.85
C MET A 59 10.43 9.60 -2.95
N HIS A 60 11.00 10.26 -1.93
CA HIS A 60 12.43 10.62 -1.84
C HIS A 60 12.93 11.60 -2.92
N LYS A 61 12.06 12.48 -3.42
CA LYS A 61 12.42 13.55 -4.38
C LYS A 61 12.08 14.93 -3.80
N ASP A 62 12.81 15.97 -4.18
CA ASP A 62 12.59 17.34 -3.70
C ASP A 62 11.16 17.87 -3.97
N ASN A 63 10.51 17.35 -5.01
CA ASN A 63 9.16 17.69 -5.43
C ASN A 63 8.17 16.54 -5.22
N GLU A 64 8.36 15.77 -4.16
CA GLU A 64 7.41 14.73 -3.74
C GLU A 64 5.98 15.28 -3.67
N SER A 65 5.04 14.52 -4.21
CA SER A 65 3.65 14.95 -4.36
C SER A 65 2.70 13.78 -4.21
N LEU A 66 1.43 14.07 -3.92
CA LEU A 66 0.41 13.07 -3.75
C LEU A 66 -0.90 13.53 -4.40
N SER A 67 -1.66 12.58 -4.94
CA SER A 67 -3.03 12.85 -5.41
C SER A 67 -3.92 13.31 -4.26
N LYS A 68 -4.58 14.45 -4.44
CA LYS A 68 -5.55 14.97 -3.46
C LYS A 68 -6.71 13.98 -3.23
N ALA A 69 -7.17 13.30 -4.28
CA ALA A 69 -8.23 12.30 -4.15
C ALA A 69 -7.76 11.13 -3.27
N MET A 70 -6.58 10.58 -3.56
CA MET A 70 -6.00 9.48 -2.77
C MET A 70 -5.83 9.85 -1.29
N TYR A 71 -5.44 11.10 -0.99
CA TYR A 71 -5.36 11.58 0.39
C TYR A 71 -6.71 11.46 1.12
N PHE A 72 -7.82 11.90 0.49
CA PHE A 72 -9.15 11.79 1.09
C PHE A 72 -9.67 10.35 1.12
N ASP A 73 -9.40 9.55 0.09
CA ASP A 73 -9.79 8.14 0.06
C ASP A 73 -9.16 7.38 1.23
N PHE A 74 -7.89 7.65 1.55
CA PHE A 74 -7.22 7.02 2.69
C PHE A 74 -7.81 7.42 4.05
N ILE A 75 -8.35 8.64 4.20
CA ILE A 75 -9.08 9.03 5.43
C ILE A 75 -10.29 8.11 5.61
N GLU A 76 -11.05 7.86 4.55
CA GLU A 76 -12.23 6.98 4.61
C GLU A 76 -11.83 5.52 4.83
N ILE A 77 -10.76 5.04 4.19
CA ILE A 77 -10.22 3.69 4.43
C ILE A 77 -9.86 3.50 5.90
N PHE A 78 -9.17 4.44 6.55
CA PHE A 78 -8.81 4.29 7.96
C PHE A 78 -10.05 4.26 8.87
N LYS A 79 -11.04 5.11 8.62
CA LYS A 79 -12.31 5.11 9.38
C LYS A 79 -13.03 3.76 9.26
N GLN A 80 -13.11 3.22 8.05
CA GLN A 80 -13.73 1.92 7.80
C GLN A 80 -12.95 0.78 8.46
N LEU A 81 -11.62 0.76 8.27
CA LEU A 81 -10.73 -0.26 8.85
C LEU A 81 -10.90 -0.36 10.36
N PHE A 82 -10.82 0.76 11.09
CA PHE A 82 -10.96 0.72 12.54
C PHE A 82 -12.35 0.29 12.98
N THR A 83 -13.38 0.65 12.21
CA THR A 83 -14.75 0.25 12.52
C THR A 83 -14.94 -1.25 12.28
N GLU A 84 -14.45 -1.80 11.18
CA GLU A 84 -14.63 -3.21 10.84
C GLU A 84 -13.71 -4.14 11.63
N TYR A 85 -12.46 -3.74 11.90
CA TYR A 85 -11.49 -4.59 12.58
C TYR A 85 -11.66 -4.61 14.10
N LEU A 86 -12.11 -3.51 14.71
CA LEU A 86 -12.27 -3.42 16.18
C LEU A 86 -13.70 -3.67 16.67
N SER A 87 -14.63 -3.99 15.76
CA SER A 87 -16.00 -4.41 16.12
C SER A 87 -16.07 -5.90 16.43
#